data_AF-A0A2E6YEM4-F1
#
_entry.id   AF-A0A2E6YEM4-F1
#
_cell.length_a   1.000
_cell.length_b   1.000
_cell.length_c   1.000
_cell.angle_alpha   90.00
_cell.angle_beta   90.00
_cell.angle_gamma   90.00
#
_symmetry.space_group_name_H-M   'P 1'
#
loop_
_entity.id
_entity.type
_entity.pdbx_description
1 polymer ?
#
loop_
_entity_poly.entity_id
_entity_poly.type
_entity_poly.pdbx_seq_one_letter_code
_entity_poly.pdbx_strand_id
1 'polypeptide(L)'
;MSTKHNQKGQVKWFSQERGYGYITNNEKKDLYFGVKDIEGAELPENGDIVFFTEYIGKENTSAATDIKIFERKNPKLKRVHCKGCERKVEPKPWYYGGSDYTTVSIVLLCPFCGYRISKKGGGFNTFAKIILGVFVLALSFVFYKII
;
A
#
# COMPACT_ATOMS: atom_id res chain seq x y z
N MET A 1 -6.80 -31.42 -16.38
CA MET A 1 -7.46 -30.12 -16.58
C MET A 1 -6.63 -29.07 -15.87
N SER A 2 -6.12 -28.04 -16.54
CA SER A 2 -5.47 -26.91 -15.87
C SER A 2 -6.54 -25.87 -15.58
N THR A 3 -6.81 -25.58 -14.31
CA THR A 3 -7.76 -24.53 -13.93
C THR A 3 -7.00 -23.20 -13.76
N LYS A 4 -7.52 -22.13 -14.36
CA LYS A 4 -6.92 -20.79 -14.35
C LYS A 4 -7.81 -19.89 -13.49
N HIS A 5 -7.35 -19.50 -12.31
CA HIS A 5 -8.14 -18.66 -11.39
C HIS A 5 -7.39 -17.38 -11.05
N ASN A 6 -8.01 -16.23 -11.32
CA ASN A 6 -7.49 -14.93 -10.88
C ASN A 6 -7.75 -14.75 -9.39
N GLN A 7 -6.69 -14.46 -8.63
CA GLN A 7 -6.74 -14.27 -7.20
C GLN A 7 -5.92 -13.07 -6.76
N LYS A 8 -6.25 -12.57 -5.57
CA LYS A 8 -5.47 -11.56 -4.84
C LYS A 8 -4.65 -12.29 -3.78
N GLY A 9 -3.41 -11.85 -3.57
CA GLY A 9 -2.57 -12.36 -2.49
C GLY A 9 -1.48 -11.37 -2.09
N GLN A 10 -0.63 -11.82 -1.19
CA GLN A 10 0.49 -11.03 -0.67
C GLN A 10 1.82 -11.69 -1.00
N VAL A 11 2.79 -10.91 -1.46
CA VAL A 11 4.15 -11.37 -1.67
C VAL A 11 4.76 -11.70 -0.31
N LYS A 12 4.95 -12.99 -0.04
CA LYS A 12 5.59 -13.47 1.19
C LYS A 12 7.05 -13.03 1.22
N TRP A 13 7.75 -13.30 0.12
CA TRP A 13 9.10 -12.82 -0.12
C TRP A 13 9.46 -12.90 -1.61
N PHE A 14 10.39 -12.04 -2.03
CA PHE A 14 10.95 -12.04 -3.37
C PHE A 14 12.46 -11.74 -3.31
N SER A 15 13.27 -12.59 -3.95
CA SER A 15 14.71 -12.37 -4.09
C SER A 15 15.01 -11.77 -5.47
N GLN A 16 15.41 -10.50 -5.50
CA GLN A 16 15.80 -9.83 -6.74
C GLN A 16 17.05 -10.47 -7.36
N GLU A 17 18.01 -10.89 -6.53
CA GLU A 17 19.25 -11.53 -6.98
C GLU A 17 18.98 -12.89 -7.65
N ARG A 18 18.09 -13.70 -7.07
CA ARG A 18 17.77 -15.03 -7.60
C ARG A 18 16.65 -15.01 -8.64
N GLY A 19 15.87 -13.93 -8.69
CA GLY A 19 14.78 -13.75 -9.65
C GLY A 19 13.55 -14.62 -9.40
N TYR A 20 13.26 -14.98 -8.16
CA TYR A 20 12.04 -15.73 -7.80
C TYR A 20 11.56 -15.39 -6.39
N GLY A 21 10.32 -15.79 -6.09
CA GLY A 21 9.70 -15.57 -4.79
C GLY A 21 8.46 -16.44 -4.57
N TYR A 22 7.75 -16.13 -3.48
CA TYR A 22 6.50 -16.79 -3.12
C TYR A 22 5.41 -15.77 -2.78
N ILE A 23 4.19 -16.05 -3.23
CA ILE A 23 2.97 -15.33 -2.88
C ILE A 23 2.12 -16.21 -1.98
N THR A 24 1.65 -15.66 -0.87
CA THR A 24 0.65 -16.32 -0.04
C THR A 24 -0.75 -15.89 -0.51
N ASN A 25 -1.56 -16.86 -0.93
CA ASN A 25 -2.95 -16.61 -1.35
C ASN A 25 -3.89 -16.46 -0.13
N ASN A 26 -5.18 -16.21 -0.39
CA ASN A 26 -6.18 -16.07 0.68
C ASN A 26 -6.38 -17.38 1.49
N GLU A 27 -6.07 -18.53 0.90
CA GLU A 27 -6.13 -19.85 1.56
C GLU A 27 -4.85 -20.18 2.35
N LYS A 28 -3.94 -19.20 2.51
CA LYS A 28 -2.63 -19.36 3.18
C LYS A 28 -1.69 -20.38 2.52
N LYS A 29 -1.90 -20.66 1.23
CA LYS A 29 -1.04 -21.50 0.41
C LYS A 29 0.05 -20.63 -0.23
N ASP A 30 1.28 -21.12 -0.18
CA ASP A 30 2.42 -20.45 -0.80
C ASP A 30 2.60 -20.93 -2.25
N LEU A 31 2.58 -19.95 -3.15
CA LEU A 31 2.66 -20.15 -4.59
C LEU A 31 3.99 -19.63 -5.10
N TYR A 32 4.74 -20.47 -5.79
CA TYR A 32 6.00 -20.09 -6.42
C TYR A 32 5.74 -19.14 -7.60
N PHE A 33 6.62 -18.15 -7.77
CA PHE A 33 6.67 -17.35 -8.99
C PHE A 33 8.10 -16.94 -9.35
N GLY A 34 8.37 -16.80 -10.65
CA GLY A 34 9.63 -16.26 -11.17
C GLY A 34 9.49 -14.85 -11.72
N VAL A 35 10.62 -14.19 -12.02
CA VAL A 35 10.64 -12.85 -12.64
C VAL A 35 9.88 -12.80 -13.97
N LYS A 36 9.96 -13.88 -14.76
CA LYS A 36 9.27 -14.00 -16.05
C LYS A 36 7.74 -13.95 -15.95
N ASP A 37 7.20 -14.23 -14.76
CA ASP A 37 5.77 -14.30 -14.52
C ASP A 37 5.20 -12.95 -14.04
N ILE A 38 6.07 -11.94 -13.87
CA ILE A 38 5.72 -10.59 -13.42
C ILE A 38 5.40 -9.72 -14.64
N GLU A 39 4.24 -9.07 -14.60
CA GLU A 39 3.87 -8.09 -15.62
C GLU A 39 4.38 -6.69 -15.26
N GLY A 40 5.06 -6.05 -16.21
CA GLY A 40 5.55 -4.69 -16.10
C GLY A 40 7.06 -4.61 -15.77
N ALA A 41 7.54 -3.37 -15.60
CA ALA A 41 8.97 -3.10 -15.37
C ALA A 41 9.36 -3.09 -13.89
N GLU A 42 8.38 -3.05 -12.98
CA GLU A 42 8.65 -2.92 -11.55
C GLU A 42 8.57 -4.27 -10.85
N LEU A 43 9.61 -4.64 -10.12
CA LEU A 43 9.65 -5.87 -9.34
C LEU A 43 8.85 -5.72 -8.03
N PRO A 44 8.19 -6.79 -7.55
CA PRO A 44 7.48 -6.79 -6.28
C PRO A 44 8.46 -6.77 -5.10
N GLU A 45 7.98 -6.23 -3.98
CA GLU A 45 8.70 -6.26 -2.70
C GLU A 45 7.96 -7.09 -1.66
N ASN A 46 8.68 -7.46 -0.58
CA ASN A 46 8.11 -8.25 0.49
C ASN A 46 6.93 -7.52 1.15
N GLY A 47 5.76 -8.17 1.12
CA GLY A 47 4.52 -7.64 1.67
C GLY A 47 3.66 -6.87 0.68
N ASP A 48 4.08 -6.69 -0.57
CA ASP A 48 3.24 -6.10 -1.62
C ASP A 48 2.00 -6.97 -1.88
N ILE A 49 0.89 -6.32 -2.18
CA ILE A 49 -0.36 -6.96 -2.54
C ILE A 49 -0.43 -7.04 -4.06
N VAL A 50 -0.66 -8.25 -4.57
CA VAL A 50 -0.62 -8.56 -5.99
C VAL A 50 -1.88 -9.27 -6.44
N PHE A 51 -2.29 -9.03 -7.68
CA PHE A 51 -3.20 -9.89 -8.41
C PHE A 51 -2.39 -10.86 -9.25
N PHE A 52 -2.79 -12.12 -9.28
CA PHE A 52 -2.11 -13.14 -10.05
C PHE A 52 -3.11 -14.19 -10.48
N THR A 53 -2.65 -15.06 -11.35
CA THR A 53 -3.38 -16.24 -11.77
C THR A 53 -2.74 -17.49 -11.19
N GLU A 54 -3.48 -18.26 -10.41
CA GLU A 54 -3.02 -19.57 -9.94
C GLU A 54 -3.08 -20.59 -11.09
N TYR A 55 -1.96 -21.27 -11.31
CA TYR A 55 -1.81 -22.40 -12.20
C TYR A 55 -1.56 -23.66 -11.37
N ILE A 56 -2.45 -24.65 -11.50
CA ILE A 56 -2.34 -25.95 -10.81
C ILE A 56 -1.85 -26.99 -11.82
N GLY A 57 -0.60 -27.44 -11.66
CA GLY A 57 0.04 -28.44 -12.50
C GLY A 57 -0.33 -29.89 -12.15
N LYS A 58 0.22 -30.85 -12.91
CA LYS A 58 -0.11 -32.29 -12.81
C LYS A 58 0.38 -32.98 -11.52
N GLU A 59 1.25 -32.36 -10.74
CA GLU A 59 1.86 -32.95 -9.52
C GLU A 59 1.64 -32.10 -8.26
N ASN A 60 0.45 -31.51 -8.09
CA ASN A 60 0.13 -30.56 -6.99
C ASN A 60 1.08 -29.35 -6.88
N THR A 61 1.92 -29.12 -7.89
CA THR A 61 2.76 -27.94 -7.99
C THR A 61 1.88 -26.77 -8.40
N SER A 62 1.78 -25.79 -7.51
CA SER A 62 1.00 -24.57 -7.73
C SER A 62 1.92 -23.38 -7.93
N ALA A 63 1.75 -22.70 -9.07
CA ALA A 63 2.53 -21.54 -9.45
C ALA A 63 1.62 -20.34 -9.67
N ALA A 64 2.15 -19.14 -9.44
CA ALA A 64 1.47 -17.89 -9.76
C ALA A 64 2.03 -17.33 -11.08
N THR A 65 1.12 -16.95 -11.98
CA THR A 65 1.41 -16.37 -13.30
C THR A 65 0.67 -15.06 -13.50
N ASP A 66 1.05 -14.25 -14.49
CA ASP A 66 0.39 -12.96 -14.81
C ASP A 66 0.31 -12.02 -13.59
N ILE A 67 1.43 -11.84 -12.89
CA ILE A 67 1.48 -11.14 -11.60
C ILE A 67 1.48 -9.63 -11.81
N LYS A 68 0.50 -8.95 -11.21
CA LYS A 68 0.32 -7.49 -11.23
C LYS A 68 0.35 -6.93 -9.83
N ILE A 69 1.19 -5.92 -9.61
CA ILE A 69 1.25 -5.20 -8.33
C ILE A 69 0.00 -4.32 -8.19
N PHE A 70 -0.81 -4.59 -7.17
CA PHE A 70 -2.00 -3.81 -6.86
C PHE A 70 -1.72 -2.71 -5.85
N GLU A 71 -1.07 -3.05 -4.73
CA GLU A 71 -0.78 -2.11 -3.65
C GLU A 71 0.59 -2.42 -3.05
N ARG A 72 1.42 -1.39 -2.86
CA ARG A 72 2.73 -1.53 -2.25
C ARG A 72 2.69 -1.33 -0.75
N LYS A 73 3.36 -2.21 0.00
CA LYS A 73 3.52 -2.02 1.45
C LYS A 73 4.32 -0.76 1.77
N ASN A 74 5.37 -0.50 0.99
CA ASN A 74 6.13 0.73 1.05
C ASN A 74 6.01 1.45 -0.29
N PRO A 75 5.07 2.40 -0.44
CA PRO A 75 4.90 3.11 -1.69
C PRO A 75 6.16 3.93 -1.96
N LYS A 76 6.97 3.51 -2.93
CA LYS A 76 8.08 4.30 -3.45
C LYS A 76 7.55 5.67 -3.85
N LEU A 77 8.08 6.71 -3.20
CA LEU A 77 7.74 8.07 -3.56
C LEU A 77 8.20 8.29 -5.00
N LYS A 78 7.25 8.60 -5.89
CA LYS A 78 7.60 8.94 -7.27
C LYS A 78 8.58 10.11 -7.24
N ARG A 79 9.64 10.03 -8.05
CA ARG A 79 10.55 11.16 -8.23
C ARG A 79 9.77 12.33 -8.80
N VAL A 80 9.90 13.49 -8.18
CA VAL A 80 9.23 14.73 -8.58
C VAL A 80 10.25 15.78 -8.97
N HIS A 81 9.85 16.72 -9.83
CA HIS A 81 10.64 17.92 -10.05
C HIS A 81 10.46 18.88 -8.88
N CYS A 82 11.55 19.24 -8.21
CA CYS A 82 11.52 20.17 -7.10
C CYS A 82 11.29 21.60 -7.62
N LYS A 83 10.29 22.33 -7.12
CA LYS A 83 10.07 23.73 -7.53
C LYS A 83 11.15 24.71 -7.04
N GLY A 84 11.96 24.32 -6.04
CA GLY A 84 13.01 25.18 -5.50
C GLY A 84 14.35 25.09 -6.22
N CYS A 85 14.72 23.92 -6.73
CA CYS A 85 16.00 23.69 -7.42
C CYS A 85 15.88 23.01 -8.78
N GLU A 86 14.65 22.77 -9.25
CA GLU A 86 14.25 22.17 -10.55
C GLU A 86 14.77 20.73 -10.83
N ARG A 87 15.60 20.18 -9.95
CA ARG A 87 16.11 18.83 -10.04
C ARG A 87 14.99 17.80 -9.87
N LYS A 88 15.13 16.67 -10.58
CA LYS A 88 14.32 15.47 -10.38
C LYS A 88 14.80 14.76 -9.12
N VAL A 89 14.02 14.83 -8.04
CA VAL A 89 14.41 14.37 -6.70
C VAL A 89 13.43 13.33 -6.18
N GLU A 90 13.94 12.43 -5.36
CA GLU A 90 13.12 11.56 -4.52
C GLU A 90 12.94 12.23 -3.15
N PRO A 91 11.73 12.75 -2.84
CA PRO A 91 11.51 13.50 -1.61
C PRO A 91 11.71 12.61 -0.39
N LYS A 92 12.29 13.17 0.68
CA LYS A 92 12.43 12.47 1.96
C LYS A 92 11.35 12.94 2.93
N PRO A 93 10.63 12.02 3.60
CA PRO A 93 9.68 12.39 4.65
C PRO A 93 10.42 12.83 5.91
N TRP A 94 9.96 13.93 6.48
CA TRP A 94 10.38 14.47 7.78
C TRP A 94 9.16 14.62 8.67
N TYR A 95 9.32 14.24 9.93
CA TYR A 95 8.26 14.28 10.94
C TYR A 95 8.42 15.55 11.78
N TYR A 96 7.36 16.36 11.86
CA TYR A 96 7.29 17.53 12.71
C TYR A 96 6.07 17.41 13.64
N GLY A 97 6.25 17.45 14.96
CA GLY A 97 5.17 17.38 15.95
C GLY A 97 5.53 16.49 17.15
N GLY A 98 4.93 16.77 18.32
CA GLY A 98 5.30 16.25 19.64
C GLY A 98 5.01 14.76 19.88
N SER A 99 5.03 14.35 21.15
CA SER A 99 4.93 12.93 21.61
C SER A 99 3.67 12.19 21.16
N ASP A 100 2.64 12.93 20.73
CA ASP A 100 1.31 12.38 20.50
C ASP A 100 1.09 12.14 19.00
N TYR A 101 0.72 10.89 18.68
CA TYR A 101 0.50 10.37 17.32
C TYR A 101 -0.50 11.18 16.48
N THR A 102 -1.34 12.02 17.11
CA THR A 102 -2.33 12.89 16.45
C THR A 102 -1.75 14.21 15.95
N THR A 103 -0.58 14.61 16.41
CA THR A 103 0.06 15.90 16.06
C THR A 103 1.23 15.76 15.10
N VAL A 104 1.59 14.52 14.74
CA VAL A 104 2.70 14.23 13.84
C VAL A 104 2.31 14.61 12.41
N SER A 105 2.89 15.70 11.92
CA SER A 105 2.74 16.14 10.54
C SER A 105 3.91 15.64 9.69
N ILE A 106 3.60 14.94 8.60
CA ILE A 106 4.59 14.42 7.65
C ILE A 106 4.78 15.46 6.54
N VAL A 107 6.02 15.94 6.41
CA VAL A 107 6.44 16.91 5.40
C VAL A 107 7.45 16.25 4.48
N LEU A 108 7.26 16.40 3.16
CA LEU A 108 8.23 15.96 2.18
C LEU A 108 9.22 17.08 1.86
N LEU A 109 10.51 16.85 2.12
CA LEU A 109 11.58 17.82 1.84
C LEU A 109 12.46 17.35 0.67
N CYS A 110 12.94 18.33 -0.11
CA CYS A 110 13.98 18.12 -1.10
C CYS A 110 15.34 17.92 -0.41
N PRO A 111 16.10 16.84 -0.69
CA PRO A 111 17.36 16.56 -0.01
C PRO A 111 18.49 17.53 -0.38
N PHE A 112 18.37 18.26 -1.49
CA PHE A 112 19.43 19.16 -1.97
C PHE A 112 19.27 20.60 -1.50
N CYS A 113 18.04 21.13 -1.50
CA CYS A 113 17.78 22.54 -1.20
C CYS A 113 16.83 22.77 -0.02
N GLY A 114 16.28 21.71 0.58
CA GLY A 114 15.33 21.82 1.69
C GLY A 114 13.93 22.30 1.31
N TYR A 115 13.64 22.49 0.01
CA TYR A 115 12.33 22.93 -0.45
C TYR A 115 11.21 21.94 -0.05
N ARG A 116 10.09 22.46 0.45
CA ARG A 116 8.92 21.67 0.88
C ARG A 116 8.06 21.28 -0.31
N ILE A 117 7.95 19.98 -0.57
CA ILE A 117 7.26 19.42 -1.74
C ILE A 117 5.77 19.17 -1.46
N SER A 118 5.39 18.70 -0.26
CA SER A 118 3.97 18.53 0.13
C SER A 118 3.81 18.26 1.64
N LYS A 119 2.63 18.57 2.19
CA LYS A 119 2.12 18.12 3.49
C LYS A 119 1.01 17.09 3.24
N LYS A 120 1.16 15.87 3.74
CA LYS A 120 -0.01 15.01 3.99
C LYS A 120 -0.40 15.22 5.45
N GLY A 121 -1.39 16.08 5.69
CA GLY A 121 -1.96 16.27 7.01
C GLY A 121 -2.79 15.05 7.38
N GLY A 122 -2.38 14.34 8.44
CA GLY A 122 -3.22 13.37 9.13
C GLY A 122 -4.26 14.13 9.94
N GLY A 123 -5.44 14.34 9.36
CA GLY A 123 -6.59 14.88 10.07
C GLY A 123 -7.81 14.10 9.63
N PHE A 124 -8.59 13.59 10.59
CA PHE A 124 -9.91 13.04 10.30
C PHE A 124 -10.66 14.03 9.40
N ASN A 125 -11.10 13.55 8.24
CA ASN A 125 -11.84 14.35 7.27
C ASN A 125 -12.95 15.12 7.98
N THR A 126 -13.18 16.39 7.62
CA THR A 126 -14.25 17.22 8.19
C THR A 126 -15.60 16.49 8.19
N PHE A 127 -15.84 15.64 7.19
CA PHE A 127 -16.98 14.73 7.10
C PHE A 127 -17.12 13.75 8.28
N ALA A 128 -16.03 13.15 8.73
CA ALA A 128 -16.05 12.20 9.86
C ALA A 128 -16.45 12.89 11.17
N LYS A 129 -16.04 14.16 11.36
CA LYS A 129 -16.45 14.95 12.52
C LYS A 129 -17.94 15.31 12.49
N ILE A 130 -18.48 15.62 11.31
CA ILE A 130 -19.90 15.92 11.13
C ILE A 130 -20.75 14.67 11.43
N ILE A 131 -20.36 13.50 10.90
CA ILE A 131 -21.09 12.24 11.13
C ILE A 131 -21.11 11.89 12.62
N LEU A 132 -19.97 12.02 13.30
CA LEU A 132 -19.90 11.77 14.75
C LEU A 132 -20.80 12.75 15.53
N GLY A 133 -20.81 14.03 15.16
CA GLY A 133 -21.67 15.04 15.79
C GLY A 133 -23.16 14.76 15.59
N VAL A 134 -23.57 14.38 14.38
CA VAL A 134 -24.97 14.02 14.08
C VAL A 134 -25.38 12.75 14.83
N PHE A 135 -24.50 11.77 14.93
CA PHE A 135 -24.77 10.53 15.67
C PHE A 135 -24.96 10.79 17.17
N VAL A 136 -24.11 11.64 17.78
CA VAL A 136 -24.25 12.03 19.19
C VAL A 136 -25.56 12.78 19.44
N LEU A 137 -25.94 13.70 18.56
CA LEU A 137 -27.21 14.42 18.66
C LEU A 137 -28.42 13.49 18.52
N ALA A 138 -28.37 12.54 17.59
CA ALA A 138 -29.44 11.55 17.41
C ALA A 138 -29.59 10.66 18.65
N LEU A 139 -28.49 10.19 19.24
CA LEU A 139 -28.53 9.43 20.49
C LEU A 139 -29.12 10.26 21.64
N SER A 140 -28.69 11.52 21.79
CA SER A 140 -29.26 12.43 22.81
C SER A 140 -30.76 12.60 22.66
N PHE A 141 -31.28 12.69 21.43
CA PHE A 141 -32.71 12.83 21.16
C PHE A 141 -33.50 11.55 21.49
N VAL A 142 -32.91 10.38 21.23
CA VAL A 142 -33.49 9.08 21.62
C VAL A 142 -33.53 8.94 23.14
N PHE A 143 -32.45 9.28 23.85
CA PHE A 143 -32.43 9.24 25.32
C PHE A 143 -33.43 10.22 25.94
N TYR A 144 -33.60 11.43 25.38
CA TYR A 144 -34.57 12.41 25.87
C TYR A 144 -36.04 11.97 25.66
N LYS A 145 -36.30 11.07 24.71
CA LYS A 145 -37.63 10.48 24.50
C LYS A 145 -37.91 9.24 25.35
N ILE A 146 -36.89 8.66 25.98
CA ILE A 146 -37.00 7.45 26.81
C ILE A 146 -37.17 7.80 28.30
N ILE A 147 -36.81 9.03 28.70
CA ILE A 147 -37.03 9.61 30.04
C ILE A 147 -38.35 10.39 30.02
#